data_AF-A0A9X2P1H5-F1
#
_entry.id   AF-A0A9X2P1H5-F1
#
_cell.length_a   1.000
_cell.length_b   1.000
_cell.length_c   1.000
_cell.angle_alpha   90.00
_cell.angle_beta   90.00
_cell.angle_gamma   90.00
#
_symmetry.space_group_name_H-M   'P 1'
#
loop_
_entity.id
_entity.type
_entity.pdbx_description
1 polymer ?
#
loop_
_entity_poly.entity_id
_entity_poly.type
_entity_poly.pdbx_seq_one_letter_code
_entity_poly.pdbx_strand_id
1 'polypeptide(L)'
;MNSEKRKNNGRERTNKGGRPIKGIAEKLKYRITVKMATEDYYLLKSKAKSAGVSASEFVRGCITEGGVKERLSKEHGDLIRKLCGMANNLNQLARKANAEGYVSVFVSCRTLMIEIDYLVNRIRL
;
A
#
# COMPACT_ATOMS: atom_id res chain seq x y z
N MET A 1 -28.39 28.21 -31.81
CA MET A 1 -27.28 28.54 -30.90
C MET A 1 -27.62 27.99 -29.53
N ASN A 2 -26.70 27.22 -28.93
CA ASN A 2 -26.91 26.28 -27.83
C ASN A 2 -27.70 26.82 -26.63
N SER A 3 -28.82 26.18 -26.30
CA SER A 3 -29.39 26.22 -24.96
C SER A 3 -28.92 24.97 -24.20
N GLU A 4 -27.83 25.12 -23.45
CA GLU A 4 -27.37 24.11 -22.49
C GLU A 4 -28.51 23.76 -21.52
N LYS A 5 -29.10 22.57 -21.67
CA LYS A 5 -29.89 21.93 -20.62
C LYS A 5 -28.94 21.62 -19.46
N ARG A 6 -28.80 22.56 -18.53
CA ARG A 6 -28.31 22.26 -17.18
C ARG A 6 -29.20 21.16 -16.60
N LYS A 7 -28.66 19.96 -16.49
CA LYS A 7 -29.27 18.87 -15.72
C LYS A 7 -29.39 19.37 -14.28
N ASN A 8 -30.61 19.74 -13.89
CA ASN A 8 -30.94 19.99 -12.49
C ASN A 8 -30.57 18.73 -11.70
N ASN A 9 -29.48 18.83 -10.95
CA ASN A 9 -29.15 17.86 -9.90
C ASN A 9 -30.32 17.87 -8.92
N GLY A 10 -31.10 16.79 -8.93
CA GLY A 10 -32.26 16.59 -8.07
C GLY A 10 -31.88 16.69 -6.59
N ARG A 11 -31.98 17.90 -6.05
CA ARG A 11 -32.02 18.17 -4.62
C ARG A 11 -33.41 18.70 -4.32
N GLU A 12 -34.40 17.82 -4.30
CA GLU A 12 -35.71 18.14 -3.75
C GLU A 12 -36.36 16.87 -3.19
N ARG A 13 -36.33 16.77 -1.86
CA ARG A 13 -37.45 16.47 -0.96
C ARG A 13 -36.91 16.45 0.47
N THR A 14 -36.86 17.64 1.06
CA THR A 14 -36.64 17.83 2.49
C THR A 14 -37.91 17.38 3.24
N ASN A 15 -37.93 16.13 3.70
CA ASN A 15 -38.95 15.68 4.66
C ASN A 15 -38.56 16.20 6.05
N LYS A 16 -39.32 17.18 6.55
CA LYS A 16 -39.04 17.99 7.77
C LYS A 16 -39.24 17.23 9.09
N GLY A 17 -38.55 16.10 9.29
CA GLY A 17 -38.55 15.45 10.62
C GLY A 17 -38.04 14.01 10.70
N GLY A 18 -37.69 13.38 9.57
CA GLY A 18 -37.16 12.00 9.57
C GLY A 18 -35.63 11.94 9.61
N ARG A 19 -35.08 10.76 9.94
CA ARG A 19 -33.65 10.49 9.76
C ARG A 19 -33.28 10.75 8.28
N PRO A 20 -32.25 11.57 8.00
CA PRO A 20 -31.82 11.84 6.64
C PRO A 20 -31.57 10.56 5.83
N ILE A 21 -32.01 10.55 4.58
CA ILE A 21 -31.79 9.44 3.66
C ILE A 21 -30.29 9.38 3.35
N LYS A 22 -29.65 8.23 3.59
CA LYS A 22 -28.26 8.00 3.19
C LYS A 22 -28.10 8.15 1.68
N GLY A 23 -27.01 8.79 1.26
CA GLY A 23 -26.66 8.90 -0.16
C GLY A 23 -26.46 7.53 -0.81
N ILE A 24 -26.53 7.48 -2.14
CA ILE A 24 -26.36 6.23 -2.91
C ILE A 24 -24.99 5.58 -2.61
N ALA A 25 -23.94 6.39 -2.43
CA ALA A 25 -22.59 5.93 -2.10
C ALA A 25 -22.45 5.38 -0.66
N GLU A 26 -23.24 5.89 0.29
CA GLU A 26 -23.21 5.48 1.70
C GLU A 26 -24.11 4.27 1.99
N LYS A 27 -25.01 3.95 1.05
CA LYS A 27 -25.95 2.84 1.18
C LYS A 27 -25.27 1.53 0.77
N LEU A 28 -25.16 0.60 1.71
CA LEU A 28 -24.72 -0.78 1.45
C LEU A 28 -25.74 -1.50 0.57
N LYS A 29 -25.60 -1.39 -0.76
CA LYS A 29 -26.56 -1.92 -1.75
C LYS A 29 -26.30 -3.37 -2.16
N TYR A 30 -25.03 -3.77 -2.22
CA TYR A 30 -24.63 -5.07 -2.75
C TYR A 30 -24.52 -6.11 -1.63
N ARG A 31 -24.99 -7.33 -1.90
CA ARG A 31 -24.91 -8.47 -0.98
C ARG A 31 -23.98 -9.52 -1.54
N ILE A 32 -23.07 -9.99 -0.70
CA ILE A 32 -22.20 -11.14 -0.97
C ILE A 32 -22.59 -12.25 0.01
N THR A 33 -22.77 -13.46 -0.48
CA THR A 33 -23.04 -14.65 0.34
C THR A 33 -21.82 -15.56 0.31
N VAL A 34 -21.36 -15.98 1.49
CA VAL A 34 -20.19 -16.86 1.65
C VAL A 34 -20.66 -18.14 2.33
N LYS A 35 -20.31 -19.29 1.75
CA LYS A 35 -20.45 -20.59 2.42
C LYS A 35 -19.16 -20.87 3.17
N MET A 36 -19.27 -21.26 4.44
CA MET A 36 -18.13 -21.47 5.33
C MET A 36 -18.22 -22.87 5.95
N ALA A 37 -17.08 -23.46 6.27
CA ALA A 37 -17.05 -24.61 7.17
C ALA A 37 -17.48 -24.17 8.58
N THR A 38 -17.93 -25.13 9.39
CA THR A 38 -18.41 -24.86 10.75
C THR A 38 -17.35 -24.13 11.59
N GLU A 39 -16.10 -24.55 11.51
CA GLU A 39 -14.98 -23.95 12.23
C GLU A 39 -14.76 -22.48 11.85
N ASP A 40 -14.66 -22.19 10.54
CA ASP A 40 -14.46 -20.83 10.04
C ASP A 40 -15.60 -19.88 10.44
N TYR A 41 -16.85 -20.38 10.43
CA TYR A 41 -18.00 -19.60 10.86
C TYR A 41 -17.92 -19.20 12.33
N TYR A 42 -17.57 -20.12 13.22
CA TYR A 42 -17.42 -19.82 14.64
C TYR A 42 -16.19 -18.97 14.93
N LEU A 43 -15.11 -19.15 14.17
CA LEU A 43 -13.94 -18.27 14.24
C LEU A 43 -14.30 -16.83 13.89
N LEU A 44 -15.01 -16.60 12.78
CA LEU A 44 -15.52 -15.28 12.39
C LEU A 44 -16.41 -14.69 13.50
N LYS A 45 -17.35 -15.48 14.01
CA LYS A 45 -18.27 -15.05 15.06
C LYS A 45 -17.54 -14.66 16.35
N SER A 46 -16.54 -15.45 16.74
CA SER A 46 -15.70 -15.17 17.91
C SER A 46 -14.92 -13.87 17.73
N LYS A 47 -14.21 -13.70 16.60
CA LYS A 47 -13.45 -12.49 16.31
C LYS A 47 -14.32 -11.24 16.26
N ALA A 48 -15.48 -11.31 15.60
CA ALA A 48 -16.43 -10.19 15.56
C ALA A 48 -16.93 -9.82 16.96
N LYS A 49 -17.25 -10.82 17.80
CA LYS A 49 -17.64 -10.60 19.20
C LYS A 49 -16.54 -9.93 20.01
N SER A 50 -15.30 -10.41 19.90
CA SER A 50 -14.14 -9.80 20.58
C SER A 50 -13.89 -8.36 20.14
N ALA A 51 -14.14 -8.05 18.86
CA ALA A 51 -14.04 -6.70 18.32
C ALA A 51 -15.27 -5.81 18.64
N GLY A 52 -16.31 -6.34 19.27
CA GLY A 52 -17.52 -5.58 19.62
C GLY A 52 -18.40 -5.17 18.44
N VAL A 53 -18.21 -5.80 17.27
CA VAL A 53 -18.91 -5.44 16.02
C VAL A 53 -19.69 -6.63 15.45
N SER A 54 -20.58 -6.36 14.49
CA SER A 54 -21.27 -7.43 13.76
C SER A 54 -20.31 -8.20 12.85
N ALA A 55 -20.61 -9.47 12.54
CA ALA A 55 -19.79 -10.26 11.61
C ALA A 55 -19.64 -9.59 10.23
N SER A 56 -20.70 -8.95 9.71
CA SER A 56 -20.63 -8.24 8.44
C SER A 56 -19.76 -6.98 8.51
N GLU A 57 -19.77 -6.29 9.65
CA GLU A 57 -18.91 -5.13 9.87
C GLU A 57 -17.46 -5.52 10.06
N PHE A 58 -17.21 -6.61 10.79
CA PHE A 58 -15.89 -7.22 10.90
C PHE A 58 -15.31 -7.56 9.53
N VAL A 59 -16.07 -8.27 8.67
CA VAL A 59 -15.62 -8.61 7.31
C VAL A 59 -15.38 -7.37 6.46
N ARG A 60 -16.26 -6.34 6.53
CA ARG A 60 -16.03 -5.08 5.81
C ARG A 60 -14.78 -4.35 6.30
N GLY A 61 -14.56 -4.31 7.61
CA GLY A 61 -13.35 -3.78 8.23
C GLY A 61 -12.11 -4.53 7.74
N CYS A 62 -12.14 -5.87 7.74
CA CYS A 62 -11.07 -6.67 7.15
C CYS A 62 -10.86 -6.38 5.65
N ILE A 63 -11.89 -6.13 4.85
CA ILE A 63 -11.71 -5.77 3.43
C ILE A 63 -11.10 -4.37 3.27
N THR A 64 -11.45 -3.44 4.15
CA THR A 64 -11.05 -2.02 4.06
C THR A 64 -9.67 -1.76 4.67
N GLU A 65 -9.37 -2.40 5.81
CA GLU A 65 -8.18 -2.21 6.63
C GLU A 65 -7.24 -3.42 6.57
N GLY A 66 -7.79 -4.63 6.44
CA GLY A 66 -7.04 -5.88 6.27
C GLY A 66 -6.63 -6.04 4.82
N GLY A 67 -5.72 -5.19 4.37
CA GLY A 67 -5.15 -5.28 3.02
C GLY A 67 -4.72 -6.72 2.72
N VAL A 68 -5.25 -7.29 1.63
CA VAL A 68 -4.62 -8.45 1.00
C VAL A 68 -3.21 -7.98 0.66
N LYS A 69 -2.19 -8.48 1.37
CA LYS A 69 -0.80 -8.22 0.98
C LYS A 69 -0.65 -8.76 -0.42
N GLU A 70 -0.62 -7.86 -1.39
CA GLU A 70 -0.29 -8.19 -2.75
C GLU A 70 1.04 -8.95 -2.72
N ARG A 71 1.14 -10.03 -3.48
CA ARG A 71 2.44 -10.68 -3.67
C ARG A 71 3.39 -9.60 -4.18
N LEU A 72 4.60 -9.55 -3.62
CA LEU A 72 5.65 -8.66 -4.10
C LEU A 72 5.71 -8.79 -5.63
N SER A 73 5.41 -7.68 -6.32
CA SER A 73 5.50 -7.65 -7.78
C SER A 73 6.94 -7.99 -8.18
N LYS A 74 7.15 -8.42 -9.43
CA LYS A 74 8.50 -8.70 -9.95
C LYS A 74 9.44 -7.51 -9.73
N GLU A 75 8.93 -6.28 -9.88
CA GLU A 75 9.67 -5.05 -9.64
C GLU A 75 10.14 -4.90 -8.19
N HIS A 76 9.27 -5.23 -7.21
CA HIS A 76 9.67 -5.25 -5.80
C HIS A 76 10.74 -6.32 -5.53
N GLY A 77 10.63 -7.48 -6.17
CA GLY A 77 11.66 -8.53 -6.09
C GLY A 77 13.01 -8.08 -6.64
N ASP A 78 13.01 -7.37 -7.77
CA ASP A 78 14.23 -6.82 -8.36
C ASP A 78 14.86 -5.73 -7.47
N LEU A 79 14.04 -4.89 -6.83
CA LEU A 79 14.52 -3.90 -5.88
C LEU A 79 15.19 -4.57 -4.66
N ILE A 80 14.56 -5.61 -4.10
CA ILE A 80 15.13 -6.38 -2.98
C ILE A 80 16.48 -6.99 -3.40
N ARG A 81 16.56 -7.58 -4.60
CA ARG A 81 17.81 -8.18 -5.11
C ARG A 81 18.92 -7.12 -5.26
N LYS A 82 18.58 -5.93 -5.75
CA LYS A 82 19.52 -4.80 -5.85
C LYS A 82 20.00 -4.35 -4.46
N LEU A 83 19.10 -4.24 -3.47
CA LEU A 83 19.44 -3.90 -2.09
C LEU A 83 20.41 -4.93 -1.47
N CYS A 84 20.15 -6.23 -1.66
CA CYS A 84 21.06 -7.29 -1.21
C CYS A 84 22.44 -7.18 -1.88
N GLY A 85 22.49 -6.85 -3.18
CA GLY A 85 23.74 -6.59 -3.89
C GLY A 85 24.53 -5.42 -3.29
N MET A 86 23.85 -4.31 -2.97
CA MET A 86 24.49 -3.15 -2.34
C MET A 86 25.01 -3.48 -0.93
N ALA A 87 24.25 -4.23 -0.12
CA ALA A 87 24.70 -4.68 1.19
C ALA A 87 25.96 -5.57 1.10
N ASN A 88 26.02 -6.45 0.11
CA ASN A 88 27.20 -7.27 -0.15
C ASN A 88 28.41 -6.43 -0.55
N ASN A 89 28.22 -5.43 -1.42
CA ASN A 89 29.30 -4.51 -1.81
C ASN A 89 29.84 -3.75 -0.59
N LEU A 90 28.96 -3.24 0.28
CA LEU A 90 29.36 -2.56 1.51
C LEU A 90 30.16 -3.48 2.44
N ASN A 91 29.73 -4.72 2.60
CA ASN A 91 30.44 -5.70 3.42
C ASN A 91 31.83 -6.03 2.86
N GLN A 92 31.97 -6.08 1.53
CA GLN A 92 33.28 -6.27 0.89
C GLN A 92 34.21 -5.07 1.14
N LEU A 93 33.69 -3.84 1.03
CA LEU A 93 34.46 -2.64 1.34
C LEU A 93 34.91 -2.60 2.80
N ALA A 94 34.04 -2.97 3.74
CA ALA A 94 34.38 -3.05 5.16
C ALA A 94 35.49 -4.10 5.42
N ARG A 95 35.38 -5.29 4.82
CA ARG A 95 36.42 -6.33 4.92
C ARG A 95 37.74 -5.87 4.33
N LYS A 96 37.70 -5.22 3.16
CA LYS A 96 38.91 -4.68 2.50
C LYS A 96 39.57 -3.60 3.35
N ALA A 97 38.80 -2.69 3.94
CA ALA A 97 39.32 -1.65 4.82
C ALA A 97 39.96 -2.22 6.09
N ASN A 98 39.39 -3.30 6.65
CA ASN A 98 39.99 -4.00 7.78
C ASN A 98 41.31 -4.69 7.42
N ALA A 99 41.46 -5.17 6.19
CA ALA A 99 42.68 -5.87 5.74
C ALA A 99 43.78 -4.93 5.26
N GLU A 100 43.44 -3.88 4.50
CA GLU A 100 44.37 -3.00 3.77
C GLU A 100 44.46 -1.59 4.39
N GLY A 101 43.70 -1.32 5.44
CA GLY A 101 43.59 0.00 6.06
C GLY A 101 42.53 0.89 5.40
N TYR A 102 42.02 1.85 6.17
CA TYR A 102 40.91 2.71 5.72
C TYR A 102 41.27 3.66 4.58
N VAL A 103 42.50 4.17 4.55
CA VAL A 103 42.93 5.20 3.60
C VAL A 103 42.93 4.67 2.16
N SER A 104 43.39 3.44 1.95
CA SER A 104 43.46 2.80 0.62
C SER A 104 42.06 2.59 0.00
N VAL A 105 41.10 2.16 0.83
CA VAL A 105 39.70 1.99 0.41
C VAL A 105 39.00 3.33 0.21
N PHE A 106 39.24 4.31 1.09
CA PHE A 106 38.63 5.64 1.01
C PHE A 106 38.92 6.35 -0.30
N VAL A 107 40.19 6.36 -0.75
CA VAL A 107 40.58 7.04 -2.00
C VAL A 107 39.82 6.44 -3.19
N SER A 108 39.77 5.11 -3.27
CA SER A 108 39.09 4.39 -4.36
C SER A 108 37.58 4.66 -4.36
N CYS A 109 36.93 4.58 -3.19
CA CYS A 109 35.50 4.86 -3.05
C CYS A 109 35.17 6.31 -3.39
N ARG A 110 36.01 7.27 -2.97
CA ARG A 110 35.81 8.69 -3.25
C ARG A 110 35.85 8.99 -4.74
N THR A 111 36.79 8.40 -5.48
CA THR A 111 36.88 8.55 -6.94
C THR A 111 35.61 8.01 -7.62
N LEU A 112 35.20 6.78 -7.28
CA LEU A 112 33.99 6.18 -7.84
C LEU A 112 32.73 6.99 -7.53
N MET A 113 32.63 7.55 -6.33
CA MET A 113 31.48 8.37 -5.93
C MET A 113 31.38 9.66 -6.76
N ILE A 114 32.52 10.29 -7.08
CA ILE A 114 32.57 11.46 -7.96
C ILE A 114 32.12 11.09 -9.38
N GLU A 115 32.59 9.96 -9.92
CA GLU A 115 32.19 9.48 -11.25
C GLU A 115 30.70 9.15 -11.32
N ILE A 116 30.16 8.49 -10.30
CA ILE A 116 28.72 8.18 -10.21
C ILE A 116 27.90 9.46 -10.14
N ASP A 117 28.29 10.42 -9.29
CA ASP A 117 27.59 11.71 -9.16
C ASP A 117 27.58 12.46 -10.51
N TYR A 118 28.73 12.50 -11.19
CA TYR A 118 28.83 13.07 -12.54
C TYR A 118 27.89 12.38 -13.55
N LEU A 119 27.85 11.05 -13.58
CA LEU A 119 26.97 10.30 -14.47
C LEU A 119 25.49 10.52 -14.17
N VAL A 120 25.11 10.54 -12.89
CA VAL A 120 23.72 10.80 -12.45
C VAL A 120 23.29 12.20 -12.87
N ASN A 121 24.15 13.20 -12.69
CA ASN A 121 23.87 14.59 -13.08
C ASN A 121 23.74 14.74 -14.61
N ARG A 122 24.45 13.93 -15.39
CA ARG A 122 24.31 13.89 -16.86
C ARG A 122 23.01 13.23 -17.35
N ILE A 123 22.50 12.23 -16.64
CA ILE A 123 21.27 11.50 -17.03
C ILE A 123 20.00 12.28 -16.60
N ARG A 124 20.11 13.15 -15.59
CA ARG A 124 19.01 14.01 -15.12
C ARG A 124 18.69 15.19 -16.05
N LEU A 125 19.51 15.45 -17.07
CA LEU A 125 19.29 16.41 -18.16
C LEU A 125 18.76 15.70 -19.40
#